data_AF-A0A929MZN3-F1
#
_entry.id   AF-A0A929MZN3-F1
#
_cell.length_a   1.000
_cell.length_b   1.000
_cell.length_c   1.000
_cell.angle_alpha   90.00
_cell.angle_beta   90.00
_cell.angle_gamma   90.00
#
_symmetry.space_group_name_H-M   'P 1'
#
loop_
_entity.id
_entity.type
_entity.pdbx_description
1 polymer ?
#
loop_
_entity_poly.entity_id
_entity_poly.type
_entity_poly.pdbx_seq_one_letter_code
_entity_poly.pdbx_strand_id
1 'polypeptide(L)'
;MWLPGQLIIVSPLIITSLVLHLAYRNLDFSSRLAAYKKSIQRRAGIGIGLFFVLNFLFKNLFTGGYGLATRLVLAFVLYGLGLLILTTGFQMINKLKPADWVRYFFYIGIACTILAVNAIVSGQHMDFEWVIGLIFLELFGLACVTGLVVLAKFAGPSEEDPYKATVPHSSSNKVQHYRQAGLSDQEIQFLREQLATAKPQIQSIEQEFNQNAKLRTLEVRYNTVKVCQNYFKDIVNQPKRLVEASDFLYKYLPSLEDILKKYNEINGHVAKNKQTYMILEKSAATIEKLCQSINDAYVNFHQEDLKAMEDELYVANRTLKSQEALQSDESVEDIINLGKDEA
;
A
#
# COMPACT_ATOMS: atom_id res chain seq x y z
N MET A 1 74.29 -16.05 12.36
CA MET A 1 73.77 -15.18 11.29
C MET A 1 72.33 -15.61 11.02
N TRP A 2 71.38 -14.93 11.66
CA TRP A 2 69.90 -15.10 11.57
C TRP A 2 69.41 -14.42 10.28
N LEU A 3 68.39 -14.80 9.51
CA LEU A 3 67.20 -15.69 9.56
C LEU A 3 66.77 -15.95 8.08
N PRO A 4 66.14 -17.09 7.73
CA PRO A 4 65.40 -17.24 6.47
C PRO A 4 63.91 -16.90 6.70
N GLY A 5 63.37 -15.94 5.95
CA GLY A 5 61.99 -15.50 6.18
C GLY A 5 61.46 -14.55 5.12
N GLN A 6 61.48 -14.95 3.85
CA GLN A 6 60.64 -14.33 2.82
C GLN A 6 59.55 -15.33 2.42
N LEU A 7 58.48 -15.37 3.21
CA LEU A 7 57.18 -15.89 2.78
C LEU A 7 56.29 -14.69 2.45
N ILE A 8 56.33 -14.33 1.16
CA ILE A 8 55.24 -13.78 0.34
C ILE A 8 54.14 -13.05 1.13
N ILE A 9 54.27 -11.73 1.23
CA ILE A 9 53.18 -10.83 1.62
C ILE A 9 52.16 -10.85 0.47
N VAL A 10 51.16 -11.74 0.56
CA VAL A 10 49.96 -11.63 -0.26
C VAL A 10 49.20 -10.41 0.26
N SER A 11 49.26 -9.34 -0.54
CA SER A 11 48.72 -8.03 -0.20
C SER A 11 47.28 -8.14 0.35
N PRO A 12 46.91 -7.41 1.43
CA PRO A 12 45.57 -7.43 2.02
C PRO A 12 44.45 -7.16 1.01
N LEU A 13 44.77 -6.46 -0.09
CA LEU A 13 43.90 -6.19 -1.23
C LEU A 13 43.44 -7.46 -1.97
N ILE A 14 44.26 -8.51 -2.01
CA ILE A 14 43.93 -9.78 -2.67
C ILE A 14 42.96 -10.59 -1.80
N ILE A 15 43.16 -10.54 -0.47
CA ILE A 15 42.27 -11.21 0.50
C ILE A 15 40.91 -10.50 0.55
N THR A 16 40.89 -9.16 0.55
CA THR A 16 39.62 -8.41 0.53
C THR A 16 38.90 -8.57 -0.80
N SER A 17 39.61 -8.62 -1.94
CA SER A 17 39.03 -8.92 -3.25
C SER A 17 38.44 -10.34 -3.32
N LEU A 18 39.13 -11.35 -2.77
CA LEU A 18 38.64 -12.73 -2.71
C LEU A 18 37.39 -12.86 -1.82
N VAL A 19 37.38 -12.17 -0.67
CA VAL A 19 36.23 -12.12 0.24
C VAL A 19 35.05 -11.40 -0.40
N LEU A 20 35.30 -10.30 -1.14
CA LEU A 20 34.27 -9.59 -1.88
C LEU A 20 33.71 -10.45 -3.03
N HIS A 21 34.55 -11.20 -3.73
CA HIS A 21 34.14 -12.09 -4.81
C HIS A 21 33.37 -13.32 -4.31
N LEU A 22 33.76 -13.89 -3.16
CA LEU A 22 33.02 -14.95 -2.47
C LEU A 22 31.68 -14.45 -1.90
N ALA A 23 31.64 -13.21 -1.39
CA ALA A 23 30.40 -12.57 -0.94
C ALA A 23 29.47 -12.30 -2.13
N TYR A 24 29.99 -11.85 -3.27
CA TYR A 24 29.22 -11.59 -4.49
C TYR A 24 28.65 -12.88 -5.10
N ARG A 25 29.43 -13.98 -5.10
CA ARG A 25 29.00 -15.28 -5.67
C ARG A 25 27.94 -16.01 -4.83
N ASN A 26 27.84 -15.71 -3.54
CA ASN A 26 26.88 -16.34 -2.61
C ASN A 26 25.64 -15.50 -2.31
N LEU A 27 25.47 -14.35 -2.96
CA LEU A 27 24.33 -13.44 -2.75
C LEU A 27 23.11 -13.73 -3.65
N ASP A 28 23.00 -14.94 -4.18
CA ASP A 28 21.72 -15.44 -4.70
C ASP A 28 21.11 -16.43 -3.71
N PHE A 29 20.38 -15.91 -2.72
CA PHE A 29 19.63 -16.74 -1.79
C PHE A 29 18.31 -16.06 -1.41
N SER A 30 17.32 -16.23 -2.28
CA SER A 30 15.93 -16.22 -1.83
C SER A 30 15.69 -17.45 -0.93
N SER A 31 14.90 -17.24 0.13
CA SER A 31 14.13 -18.25 0.88
C SER A 31 14.77 -19.16 1.95
N ARG A 32 16.10 -19.38 2.05
CA ARG A 32 16.64 -20.40 3.00
C ARG A 32 17.25 -19.91 4.33
N LEU A 33 17.30 -18.61 4.61
CA LEU A 33 18.04 -18.08 5.78
C LEU A 33 17.22 -17.83 7.06
N ALA A 34 15.91 -18.12 7.07
CA ALA A 34 15.09 -17.91 8.28
C ALA A 34 15.39 -18.94 9.39
N ALA A 35 15.62 -20.21 9.03
CA ALA A 35 15.87 -21.29 9.99
C ALA A 35 17.28 -21.23 10.63
N TYR A 36 18.26 -20.62 9.96
CA TYR A 36 19.66 -20.58 10.40
C TYR A 36 20.01 -19.35 11.27
N LYS A 37 19.11 -18.36 11.34
CA LYS A 37 19.35 -17.07 12.03
C LYS A 37 19.50 -17.22 13.55
N LYS A 38 18.72 -18.12 14.17
CA LYS A 38 18.68 -18.31 15.63
C LYS A 38 19.85 -19.15 16.17
N SER A 39 20.39 -20.08 15.37
CA SER A 39 21.51 -20.93 15.80
C SER A 39 22.86 -20.21 15.70
N ILE A 40 23.04 -19.36 14.69
CA ILE A 40 24.25 -18.54 14.52
C ILE A 40 24.35 -17.47 15.61
N GLN A 41 23.27 -16.73 15.91
CA GLN A 41 23.28 -15.74 16.99
C GLN A 41 23.61 -16.36 18.36
N ARG A 42 23.09 -17.56 18.66
CA ARG A 42 23.36 -18.23 19.95
C ARG A 42 24.80 -18.74 20.07
N ARG A 43 25.40 -19.22 18.96
CA ARG A 43 26.80 -19.66 18.92
C ARG A 43 27.78 -18.49 18.97
N ALA A 44 27.43 -17.35 18.34
CA ALA A 44 28.22 -16.12 18.43
C ALA A 44 28.23 -15.52 19.85
N GLY A 45 27.10 -15.52 20.56
CA GLY A 45 27.02 -15.03 21.93
C GLY A 45 27.88 -15.83 22.93
N ILE A 46 27.91 -17.16 22.79
CA ILE A 46 28.76 -18.03 23.62
C ILE A 46 30.26 -17.81 23.31
N GLY A 47 30.60 -17.62 22.03
CA GLY A 47 31.97 -17.30 21.62
C GLY A 47 32.47 -15.97 22.17
N ILE A 48 31.63 -14.93 22.18
CA ILE A 48 31.95 -13.62 22.74
C ILE A 48 32.14 -13.69 24.26
N GLY A 49 31.28 -14.43 24.98
CA GLY A 49 31.40 -14.62 26.43
C GLY A 49 32.67 -15.38 26.83
N LEU A 50 33.00 -16.48 26.14
CA LEU A 50 34.22 -17.25 26.39
C LEU A 50 35.48 -16.41 26.13
N PHE A 51 35.43 -15.54 25.13
CA PHE A 51 36.53 -14.64 24.76
C PHE A 51 36.78 -13.55 25.82
N PHE A 52 35.73 -12.99 26.43
CA PHE A 52 35.86 -12.05 27.56
C PHE A 52 36.50 -12.71 28.78
N VAL A 53 36.15 -13.96 29.07
CA VAL A 53 36.75 -14.72 30.19
C VAL A 53 38.23 -15.00 29.92
N LEU A 54 38.60 -15.41 28.70
CA LEU A 54 40.01 -15.56 28.34
C LEU A 54 40.77 -14.23 28.41
N ASN A 55 40.21 -13.13 27.89
CA ASN A 55 40.90 -11.84 27.92
C ASN A 55 41.09 -11.32 29.37
N PHE A 56 40.11 -11.55 30.25
CA PHE A 56 40.21 -11.23 31.67
C PHE A 56 41.27 -12.07 32.40
N LEU A 57 41.35 -13.37 32.09
CA LEU A 57 42.34 -14.28 32.70
C LEU A 57 43.78 -14.00 32.24
N PHE A 58 43.97 -13.52 31.00
CA PHE A 58 45.31 -13.26 30.43
C PHE A 58 45.75 -11.78 30.50
N LYS A 59 45.01 -10.92 31.21
CA LYS A 59 45.29 -9.47 31.33
C LYS A 59 46.67 -9.13 31.91
N ASN A 60 47.22 -9.99 32.77
CA ASN A 60 48.53 -9.78 33.40
C ASN A 60 49.73 -10.32 32.60
N LEU A 61 49.50 -10.97 31.45
CA LEU A 61 50.59 -11.57 30.66
C LEU A 61 51.28 -10.57 29.71
N PHE A 62 50.67 -9.41 29.46
CA PHE A 62 51.18 -8.38 28.56
C PHE A 62 51.26 -7.03 29.27
N THR A 63 52.21 -6.90 30.19
CA THR A 63 52.56 -5.62 30.80
C THR A 63 53.43 -4.80 29.83
N GLY A 64 52.82 -3.86 29.10
CA GLY A 64 53.55 -2.86 28.31
C GLY A 64 52.75 -2.26 27.14
N GLY A 65 51.98 -1.19 27.41
CA GLY A 65 51.22 -0.44 26.40
C GLY A 65 50.14 -1.25 25.67
N TYR A 66 49.24 -0.57 24.94
CA TYR A 66 48.34 -1.26 24.01
C TYR A 66 49.17 -1.83 22.85
N GLY A 67 49.81 -2.98 23.06
CA GLY A 67 50.55 -3.69 22.03
C GLY A 67 49.66 -3.99 20.81
N LEU A 68 50.28 -4.16 19.65
CA LEU A 68 49.60 -4.37 18.36
C LEU A 68 48.48 -5.43 18.43
N ALA A 69 48.69 -6.50 19.20
CA ALA A 69 47.68 -7.53 19.46
C ALA A 69 46.40 -6.98 20.12
N THR A 70 46.53 -6.14 21.16
CA THR A 70 45.37 -5.54 21.84
C THR A 70 44.61 -4.55 20.94
N ARG A 71 45.32 -3.81 20.08
CA ARG A 71 44.71 -2.89 19.10
C ARG A 71 43.93 -3.64 18.03
N LEU A 72 44.48 -4.75 17.51
CA LEU A 72 43.80 -5.60 16.55
C LEU A 72 42.53 -6.24 17.13
N VAL A 73 42.58 -6.67 18.40
CA VAL A 73 41.41 -7.22 19.10
C VAL A 73 40.33 -6.15 19.28
N LEU A 74 40.71 -4.94 19.71
CA LEU A 74 39.77 -3.83 19.87
C LEU A 74 39.12 -3.44 18.53
N ALA A 75 39.93 -3.33 17.46
CA ALA A 75 39.45 -3.01 16.12
C ALA A 75 38.46 -4.05 15.60
N PHE A 76 38.73 -5.34 15.82
CA PHE A 76 37.84 -6.43 15.42
C PHE A 76 36.51 -6.39 16.18
N VAL A 77 36.53 -6.09 17.49
CA VAL A 77 35.32 -5.99 18.31
C VAL A 77 34.47 -4.78 17.91
N LEU A 78 35.07 -3.62 17.70
CA LEU A 78 34.36 -2.41 17.28
C LEU A 78 33.77 -2.57 15.86
N TYR A 79 34.51 -3.18 14.94
CA TYR A 79 34.01 -3.51 13.61
C TYR A 79 32.78 -4.44 13.67
N GLY A 80 32.86 -5.50 14.47
CA GLY A 80 31.75 -6.44 14.65
C GLY A 80 30.51 -5.79 15.26
N LEU A 81 30.69 -4.92 16.25
CA LEU A 81 29.60 -4.17 16.88
C LEU A 81 28.97 -3.15 15.92
N GLY A 82 29.78 -2.37 15.20
CA GLY A 82 29.31 -1.39 14.21
C GLY A 82 28.47 -2.06 13.12
N LEU A 83 28.96 -3.17 12.54
CA LEU A 83 28.20 -3.93 11.56
C LEU A 83 26.89 -4.50 12.11
N LEU A 84 26.88 -4.98 13.37
CA LEU A 84 25.69 -5.51 14.00
C LEU A 84 24.63 -4.42 14.20
N ILE A 85 25.04 -3.24 14.68
CA ILE A 85 24.15 -2.08 14.88
C ILE A 85 23.61 -1.61 13.52
N LEU A 86 24.48 -1.42 12.53
CA LEU A 86 24.11 -0.95 11.20
C LEU A 86 23.13 -1.90 10.49
N THR A 87 23.38 -3.22 10.57
CA THR A 87 22.50 -4.22 9.97
C THR A 87 21.16 -4.34 10.70
N THR A 88 21.15 -4.22 12.03
CA THR A 88 19.91 -4.26 12.82
C THR A 88 19.08 -3.00 12.57
N GLY A 89 19.71 -1.82 12.55
CA GLY A 89 19.07 -0.55 12.21
C GLY A 89 18.48 -0.55 10.80
N PHE A 90 19.25 -1.01 9.81
CA PHE A 90 18.77 -1.15 8.44
C PHE A 90 17.59 -2.14 8.32
N GLN A 91 17.63 -3.29 9.00
CA GLN A 91 16.52 -4.24 9.03
C GLN A 91 15.25 -3.64 9.64
N MET A 92 15.38 -2.78 10.66
CA MET A 92 14.24 -2.12 11.30
C MET A 92 13.64 -1.04 10.40
N ILE A 93 14.47 -0.22 9.76
CA ILE A 93 14.03 0.83 8.83
C ILE A 93 13.40 0.22 7.56
N ASN A 94 14.02 -0.81 6.98
CA ASN A 94 13.53 -1.45 5.76
C ASN A 94 12.22 -2.23 5.98
N LYS A 95 11.91 -2.63 7.24
CA LYS A 95 10.59 -3.17 7.62
C LYS A 95 9.51 -2.10 7.75
N LEU A 96 9.88 -0.87 8.12
CA LEU A 96 8.94 0.23 8.29
C LEU A 96 8.56 0.88 6.95
N LYS A 97 9.52 1.05 6.03
CA LYS A 97 9.25 1.39 4.63
C LYS A 97 10.45 1.00 3.75
N PRO A 98 10.30 0.09 2.77
CA PRO A 98 11.38 -0.23 1.85
C PRO A 98 11.58 0.96 0.90
N ALA A 99 12.61 1.75 1.13
CA ALA A 99 12.93 2.90 0.30
C ALA A 99 14.39 2.78 -0.20
N ASP A 100 14.57 2.85 -1.51
CA ASP A 100 15.87 2.57 -2.14
C ASP A 100 16.98 3.54 -1.69
N TRP A 101 16.61 4.78 -1.34
CA TRP A 101 17.57 5.78 -0.88
C TRP A 101 18.23 5.43 0.48
N VAL A 102 17.55 4.64 1.33
CA VAL A 102 18.08 4.17 2.63
C VAL A 102 19.24 3.20 2.44
N ARG A 103 19.29 2.48 1.31
CA ARG A 103 20.40 1.58 0.97
C ARG A 103 21.71 2.34 0.80
N TYR A 104 21.68 3.55 0.22
CA TYR A 104 22.88 4.36 0.07
C TYR A 104 23.48 4.77 1.42
N PHE A 105 22.65 5.14 2.40
CA PHE A 105 23.11 5.46 3.76
C PHE A 105 23.73 4.25 4.47
N PHE A 106 23.17 3.06 4.26
CA PHE A 106 23.74 1.82 4.79
C PHE A 106 25.15 1.56 4.22
N TYR A 107 25.35 1.70 2.91
CA TYR A 107 26.66 1.51 2.29
C TYR A 107 27.68 2.59 2.70
N ILE A 108 27.24 3.84 2.87
CA ILE A 108 28.08 4.92 3.41
C ILE A 108 28.55 4.57 4.84
N GLY A 109 27.65 4.05 5.69
CA GLY A 109 28.03 3.59 7.03
C GLY A 109 29.04 2.43 7.03
N ILE A 110 28.88 1.45 6.14
CA ILE A 110 29.87 0.37 5.97
C ILE A 110 31.23 0.95 5.55
N ALA A 111 31.26 1.90 4.62
CA ALA A 111 32.51 2.54 4.21
C ALA A 111 33.19 3.27 5.37
N CYS A 112 32.42 3.99 6.21
CA CYS A 112 32.93 4.68 7.39
C CYS A 112 33.50 3.72 8.44
N THR A 113 32.83 2.60 8.72
CA THR A 113 33.35 1.57 9.66
C THR A 113 34.67 0.96 9.19
N ILE A 114 34.81 0.70 7.89
CA ILE A 114 36.06 0.19 7.30
C ILE A 114 37.18 1.23 7.44
N LEU A 115 36.90 2.51 7.19
CA LEU A 115 37.89 3.59 7.35
C LEU A 115 38.31 3.76 8.81
N ALA A 116 37.38 3.67 9.76
CA ALA A 116 37.67 3.75 11.19
C ALA A 116 38.57 2.59 11.67
N VAL A 117 38.28 1.37 11.22
CA VAL A 117 39.12 0.19 11.50
C VAL A 117 40.52 0.36 10.92
N ASN A 118 40.62 0.84 9.67
CA ASN A 118 41.91 1.06 9.02
C ASN A 118 42.75 2.12 9.78
N ALA A 119 42.11 3.18 10.27
CA ALA A 119 42.77 4.22 11.07
C ALA A 119 43.30 3.67 12.41
N ILE A 120 42.55 2.79 13.08
CA ILE A 120 42.99 2.12 14.34
C ILE A 120 44.16 1.16 14.08
N VAL A 121 44.13 0.42 12.98
CA VAL A 121 45.16 -0.56 12.62
C VAL A 121 46.45 0.11 12.12
N SER A 122 46.35 1.26 11.45
CA SER A 122 47.49 2.00 10.88
C SER A 122 48.39 2.66 11.93
N GLY A 123 47.99 2.66 13.21
CA GLY A 123 48.89 2.97 14.32
C GLY A 123 49.39 4.42 14.39
N GLN A 124 48.85 5.35 13.58
CA GLN A 124 49.01 6.77 13.86
C GLN A 124 48.45 7.06 15.26
N HIS A 125 49.11 7.95 16.01
CA HIS A 125 48.70 8.34 17.36
C HIS A 125 47.31 9.00 17.31
N MET A 126 46.27 8.17 17.22
CA MET A 126 44.89 8.59 17.40
C MET A 126 44.64 8.55 18.89
N ASP A 127 44.73 9.72 19.50
CA ASP A 127 44.34 9.90 20.89
C ASP A 127 42.90 9.40 21.08
N PHE A 128 42.62 8.85 22.27
CA PHE A 128 41.35 8.21 22.63
C PHE A 128 40.11 9.07 22.29
N GLU A 129 40.28 10.39 22.27
CA GLU A 129 39.28 11.40 21.90
C GLU A 129 38.81 11.28 20.44
N TRP A 130 39.68 10.93 19.49
CA TRP A 130 39.33 10.77 18.07
C TRP A 130 38.51 9.50 17.80
N VAL A 131 38.83 8.42 18.52
CA VAL A 131 38.07 7.16 18.44
C VAL A 131 36.66 7.35 19.00
N ILE A 132 36.53 8.08 20.10
CA ILE A 132 35.23 8.48 20.64
C ILE A 132 34.47 9.35 19.64
N GLY A 133 35.14 10.33 19.02
CA GLY A 133 34.53 11.20 18.00
C GLY A 133 33.93 10.44 16.82
N LEU A 134 34.61 9.42 16.31
CA LEU A 134 34.11 8.60 15.21
C LEU A 134 32.90 7.74 15.60
N ILE A 135 32.91 7.17 16.81
CA ILE A 135 31.77 6.40 17.34
C ILE A 135 30.56 7.32 17.56
N PHE A 136 30.77 8.53 18.07
CA PHE A 136 29.73 9.53 18.25
C PHE A 136 29.16 10.02 16.91
N LEU A 137 30.00 10.19 15.88
CA LEU A 137 29.56 10.55 14.53
C LEU A 137 28.65 9.46 13.92
N GLU A 138 29.00 8.19 14.14
CA GLU A 138 28.23 7.05 13.65
C GLU A 138 26.88 6.91 14.36
N LEU A 139 26.87 7.09 15.69
CA LEU A 139 25.65 7.12 16.50
C LEU A 139 24.78 8.33 16.18
N PHE A 140 25.39 9.50 15.94
CA PHE A 140 24.69 10.72 15.56
C PHE A 140 24.03 10.59 14.18
N GLY A 141 24.71 9.97 13.21
CA GLY A 141 24.12 9.67 11.89
C GLY A 141 22.88 8.77 12.00
N LEU A 142 22.94 7.72 12.82
CA LEU A 142 21.78 6.86 13.12
C LEU A 142 20.65 7.61 13.85
N ALA A 143 20.98 8.48 14.80
CA ALA A 143 20.01 9.30 15.53
C ALA A 143 19.33 10.35 14.61
N CYS A 144 20.07 10.97 13.70
CA CYS A 144 19.52 11.91 12.73
C CYS A 144 18.57 11.21 11.75
N VAL A 145 18.94 10.03 11.23
CA VAL A 145 18.07 9.26 10.31
C VAL A 145 16.79 8.80 11.01
N THR A 146 16.88 8.31 12.25
CA THR A 146 15.70 7.92 13.04
C THR A 146 14.83 9.14 13.39
N GLY A 147 15.44 10.27 13.76
CA GLY A 147 14.73 11.53 14.01
C GLY A 147 14.03 12.07 12.77
N LEU A 148 14.64 11.99 11.59
CA LEU A 148 14.05 12.44 10.32
C LEU A 148 12.87 11.55 9.89
N VAL A 149 12.96 10.23 10.14
CA VAL A 149 11.84 9.29 9.90
C VAL A 149 10.68 9.55 10.88
N VAL A 150 10.96 9.83 12.16
CA VAL A 150 9.93 10.19 13.15
C VAL A 150 9.29 11.53 12.82
N LEU A 151 10.07 12.55 12.42
CA LEU A 151 9.56 13.84 11.97
C LEU A 151 8.74 13.72 10.69
N ALA A 152 9.13 12.86 9.75
CA ALA A 152 8.34 12.57 8.55
C ALA A 152 7.02 11.83 8.86
N LYS A 153 6.95 11.06 9.96
CA LYS A 153 5.71 10.48 10.49
C LYS A 153 4.84 11.49 11.25
N PHE A 154 5.44 12.53 11.82
CA PHE A 154 4.72 13.62 12.52
C PHE A 154 4.26 14.74 11.57
N ALA A 155 4.96 14.94 10.44
CA ALA A 155 4.65 15.94 9.41
C ALA A 155 3.97 15.34 8.16
N GLY A 156 3.97 14.02 8.00
CA GLY A 156 3.20 13.31 6.97
C GLY A 156 1.77 13.05 7.44
N PRO A 157 0.75 13.09 6.56
CA PRO A 157 -0.61 12.78 6.94
C PRO A 157 -0.65 11.35 7.49
N SER A 158 -1.22 11.23 8.69
CA SER A 158 -1.39 9.97 9.44
C SER A 158 -1.87 8.85 8.52
N GLU A 159 -1.10 7.77 8.40
CA GLU A 159 -1.63 6.47 7.95
C GLU A 159 -2.64 6.02 9.01
N GLU A 160 -3.91 6.36 8.80
CA GLU A 160 -5.02 5.85 9.61
C GLU A 160 -5.18 4.34 9.40
N ASP A 161 -5.43 3.62 10.50
CA ASP A 161 -5.85 2.22 10.51
C ASP A 161 -7.00 2.00 9.49
N PRO A 162 -6.92 1.00 8.59
CA PRO A 162 -7.89 0.79 7.52
C PRO A 162 -9.29 0.32 8.00
N TYR A 163 -9.58 0.44 9.29
CA TYR A 163 -10.86 0.03 9.89
C TYR A 163 -11.52 1.08 10.80
N LYS A 164 -10.88 2.24 11.03
CA LYS A 164 -11.57 3.38 11.65
C LYS A 164 -11.59 4.53 10.65
N ALA A 165 -12.58 4.51 9.78
CA ALA A 165 -12.96 5.69 9.04
C ALA A 165 -13.32 6.78 10.07
N THR A 166 -12.41 7.71 10.32
CA THR A 166 -12.77 8.97 10.98
C THR A 166 -13.69 9.68 10.00
N VAL A 167 -14.99 9.52 10.20
CA VAL A 167 -16.01 10.12 9.34
C VAL A 167 -15.73 11.63 9.30
N PRO A 168 -15.40 12.22 8.14
CA PRO A 168 -15.14 13.66 8.06
C PRO A 168 -16.33 14.40 8.64
N HIS A 169 -16.08 15.39 9.51
CA HIS A 169 -17.11 16.25 10.04
C HIS A 169 -17.74 17.01 8.86
N SER A 170 -18.81 16.43 8.30
CA SER A 170 -19.56 17.00 7.20
C SER A 170 -20.05 18.37 7.61
N SER A 171 -20.06 19.31 6.67
CA SER A 171 -20.90 20.49 6.75
C SER A 171 -22.29 20.06 7.24
N SER A 172 -22.76 20.72 8.31
CA SER A 172 -24.03 20.49 9.02
C SER A 172 -25.22 20.16 8.09
N ASN A 173 -25.18 20.71 6.87
CA ASN A 173 -26.17 20.57 5.82
C ASN A 173 -26.53 19.11 5.43
N LYS A 174 -25.55 18.19 5.26
CA LYS A 174 -25.87 16.80 4.83
C LYS A 174 -26.55 15.98 5.93
N VAL A 175 -26.13 16.16 7.18
CA VAL A 175 -26.76 15.49 8.32
C VAL A 175 -28.20 15.97 8.46
N GLN A 176 -28.43 17.26 8.26
CA GLN A 176 -29.78 17.82 8.28
C GLN A 176 -30.66 17.29 7.15
N HIS A 177 -30.12 17.13 5.94
CA HIS A 177 -30.82 16.46 4.84
C HIS A 177 -31.25 15.02 5.19
N TYR A 178 -30.38 14.22 5.81
CA TYR A 178 -30.74 12.85 6.21
C TYR A 178 -31.78 12.81 7.33
N ARG A 179 -31.71 13.74 8.30
CA ARG A 179 -32.75 13.89 9.32
C ARG A 179 -34.10 14.28 8.71
N GLN A 180 -34.11 15.21 7.75
CA GLN A 180 -35.32 15.61 7.01
C GLN A 180 -35.90 14.45 6.19
N ALA A 181 -35.04 13.58 5.64
CA ALA A 181 -35.47 12.35 5.00
C ALA A 181 -36.11 11.36 6.00
N GLY A 182 -35.95 11.55 7.30
CA GLY A 182 -36.60 10.78 8.37
C GLY A 182 -35.76 9.65 8.93
N LEU A 183 -34.44 9.71 8.82
CA LEU A 183 -33.53 8.74 9.45
C LEU A 183 -33.23 9.11 10.90
N SER A 184 -33.08 8.10 11.76
CA SER A 184 -32.56 8.25 13.11
C SER A 184 -31.04 8.51 13.11
N ASP A 185 -30.51 9.00 14.22
CA ASP A 185 -29.08 9.30 14.33
C ASP A 185 -28.17 8.08 14.16
N GLN A 186 -28.65 6.91 14.60
CA GLN A 186 -27.92 5.65 14.41
C GLN A 186 -27.89 5.23 12.94
N GLU A 187 -29.02 5.34 12.24
CA GLU A 187 -29.11 5.04 10.80
C GLU A 187 -28.27 6.02 9.98
N ILE A 188 -28.24 7.30 10.35
CA ILE A 188 -27.38 8.30 9.71
C ILE A 188 -25.92 7.95 9.89
N GLN A 189 -25.51 7.55 11.10
CA GLN A 189 -24.13 7.15 11.35
C GLN A 189 -23.74 5.92 10.52
N PHE A 190 -24.60 4.90 10.52
CA PHE A 190 -24.40 3.69 9.73
C PHE A 190 -24.29 4.01 8.23
N LEU A 191 -25.25 4.77 7.68
CA LEU A 191 -25.22 5.22 6.29
C LEU A 191 -23.89 5.93 5.95
N ARG A 192 -23.44 6.84 6.82
CA ARG A 192 -22.19 7.59 6.60
C ARG A 192 -20.97 6.70 6.60
N GLU A 193 -20.90 5.70 7.48
CA GLU A 193 -19.81 4.73 7.50
C GLU A 193 -19.77 3.96 6.18
N GLN A 194 -20.91 3.45 5.72
CA GLN A 194 -20.97 2.68 4.48
C GLN A 194 -20.63 3.55 3.25
N LEU A 195 -21.09 4.79 3.21
CA LEU A 195 -20.74 5.73 2.13
C LEU A 195 -19.28 6.17 2.18
N ALA A 196 -18.70 6.30 3.38
CA ALA A 196 -17.29 6.63 3.56
C ALA A 196 -16.37 5.50 3.05
N THR A 197 -16.82 4.24 3.15
CA THR A 197 -16.12 3.09 2.57
C THR A 197 -16.37 2.97 1.06
N ALA A 198 -17.60 3.14 0.58
CA ALA A 198 -17.93 2.93 -0.83
C ALA A 198 -17.24 3.94 -1.76
N LYS A 199 -17.11 5.21 -1.36
CA LYS A 199 -16.49 6.25 -2.19
C LYS A 199 -15.04 5.93 -2.61
N PRO A 200 -14.10 5.61 -1.70
CA PRO A 200 -12.74 5.23 -2.09
C PRO A 200 -12.70 3.93 -2.89
N GLN A 201 -13.61 2.98 -2.65
CA GLN A 201 -13.70 1.76 -3.45
C GLN A 201 -14.03 2.06 -4.92
N ILE A 202 -14.97 2.96 -5.19
CA ILE A 202 -15.30 3.41 -6.56
C ILE A 202 -14.07 4.04 -7.23
N GLN A 203 -13.31 4.86 -6.50
CA GLN A 203 -12.08 5.46 -7.02
C GLN A 203 -11.00 4.41 -7.30
N SER A 204 -10.86 3.41 -6.43
CA SER A 204 -9.93 2.30 -6.67
C SER A 204 -10.36 1.49 -7.90
N ILE A 205 -11.64 1.17 -8.05
CA ILE A 205 -12.17 0.45 -9.22
C ILE A 205 -11.85 1.20 -10.52
N GLU A 206 -12.04 2.52 -10.55
CA GLU A 206 -11.68 3.36 -11.69
C GLU A 206 -10.19 3.27 -12.03
N GLN A 207 -9.32 3.32 -11.02
CA GLN A 207 -7.88 3.17 -11.22
C GLN A 207 -7.51 1.78 -11.76
N GLU A 208 -8.07 0.71 -11.17
CA GLU A 208 -7.76 -0.67 -11.56
C GLU A 208 -8.22 -1.00 -12.99
N PHE A 209 -9.39 -0.50 -13.42
CA PHE A 209 -9.85 -0.68 -14.80
C PHE A 209 -8.89 -0.09 -15.84
N ASN A 210 -8.16 0.97 -15.48
CA ASN A 210 -7.26 1.68 -16.37
C ASN A 210 -5.86 1.07 -16.47
N GLN A 211 -5.52 0.05 -15.67
CA GLN A 211 -4.16 -0.54 -15.66
C GLN A 211 -3.87 -1.46 -16.85
N ASN A 212 -4.89 -2.04 -17.50
CA ASN A 212 -4.71 -2.94 -18.65
C ASN A 212 -5.85 -2.78 -19.67
N ALA A 213 -5.49 -2.82 -20.95
CA ALA A 213 -6.40 -2.80 -22.09
C ALA A 213 -7.60 -3.77 -21.97
N LYS A 214 -7.40 -5.02 -21.52
CA LYS A 214 -8.51 -5.99 -21.40
C LYS A 214 -9.58 -5.52 -20.41
N LEU A 215 -9.16 -4.97 -19.27
CA LEU A 215 -10.08 -4.41 -18.27
C LEU A 215 -10.71 -3.11 -18.76
N ARG A 216 -9.95 -2.25 -19.44
CA ARG A 216 -10.47 -1.03 -20.03
C ARG A 216 -11.56 -1.29 -21.07
N THR A 217 -11.46 -2.36 -21.87
CA THR A 217 -12.53 -2.77 -22.77
C THR A 217 -13.82 -3.16 -22.03
N LEU A 218 -13.72 -3.82 -20.87
CA LEU A 218 -14.87 -4.13 -20.03
C LEU A 218 -15.49 -2.86 -19.44
N GLU A 219 -14.66 -1.94 -18.95
CA GLU A 219 -15.10 -0.64 -18.44
C GLU A 219 -15.89 0.13 -19.50
N VAL A 220 -15.37 0.23 -20.73
CA VAL A 220 -16.05 0.90 -21.85
C VAL A 220 -17.37 0.22 -22.22
N ARG A 221 -17.42 -1.13 -22.21
CA ARG A 221 -18.62 -1.89 -22.57
C ARG A 221 -19.77 -1.67 -21.59
N TYR A 222 -19.47 -1.66 -20.29
CA TYR A 222 -20.49 -1.62 -19.23
C TYR A 222 -20.68 -0.25 -18.60
N ASN A 223 -19.73 0.68 -18.82
CA ASN A 223 -19.69 1.99 -18.20
C ASN A 223 -19.75 1.93 -16.66
N THR A 224 -19.16 0.87 -16.08
CA THR A 224 -19.35 0.48 -14.68
C THR A 224 -18.96 1.59 -13.70
N VAL A 225 -17.88 2.34 -13.98
CA VAL A 225 -17.42 3.43 -13.12
C VAL A 225 -18.49 4.52 -13.01
N LYS A 226 -19.04 4.96 -14.15
CA LYS A 226 -20.10 5.99 -14.18
C LYS A 226 -21.37 5.49 -13.49
N VAL A 227 -21.75 4.23 -13.70
CA VAL A 227 -22.89 3.61 -13.02
C VAL A 227 -22.68 3.59 -11.52
N CYS A 228 -21.51 3.14 -11.03
CA CYS A 228 -21.19 3.15 -9.60
C CYS A 228 -21.25 4.57 -9.00
N GLN A 229 -20.71 5.57 -9.71
CA GLN A 229 -20.73 6.97 -9.27
C GLN A 229 -22.14 7.55 -9.20
N ASN A 230 -23.00 7.24 -10.18
CA ASN A 230 -24.39 7.68 -10.18
C ASN A 230 -25.19 6.95 -9.10
N TYR A 231 -25.06 5.63 -9.00
CA TYR A 231 -25.70 4.85 -7.96
C TYR A 231 -25.34 5.37 -6.56
N PHE A 232 -24.06 5.68 -6.31
CA PHE A 232 -23.63 6.30 -5.07
C PHE A 232 -24.32 7.65 -4.80
N LYS A 233 -24.46 8.51 -5.82
CA LYS A 233 -25.17 9.79 -5.68
C LYS A 233 -26.66 9.58 -5.40
N ASP A 234 -27.28 8.62 -6.05
CA ASP A 234 -28.71 8.33 -5.90
C ASP A 234 -29.00 7.79 -4.49
N ILE A 235 -28.14 6.94 -3.93
CA ILE A 235 -28.20 6.49 -2.53
C ILE A 235 -28.03 7.67 -1.56
N VAL A 236 -27.09 8.58 -1.84
CA VAL A 236 -26.89 9.80 -1.03
C VAL A 236 -28.13 10.69 -1.04
N ASN A 237 -28.83 10.78 -2.18
CA ASN A 237 -30.04 11.59 -2.33
C ASN A 237 -31.29 10.91 -1.75
N GLN A 238 -31.33 9.58 -1.75
CA GLN A 238 -32.46 8.76 -1.30
C GLN A 238 -32.04 7.80 -0.16
N PRO A 239 -31.62 8.34 1.00
CA PRO A 239 -30.99 7.56 2.07
C PRO A 239 -31.89 6.47 2.69
N LYS A 240 -33.22 6.61 2.59
CA LYS A 240 -34.18 5.61 3.09
C LYS A 240 -34.16 4.30 2.30
N ARG A 241 -33.71 4.35 1.04
CA ARG A 241 -33.63 3.20 0.15
C ARG A 241 -32.31 2.46 0.25
N LEU A 242 -31.54 2.71 1.32
CA LEU A 242 -30.25 2.05 1.57
C LEU A 242 -30.36 0.51 1.55
N VAL A 243 -31.49 -0.03 2.03
CA VAL A 243 -31.74 -1.49 2.03
C VAL A 243 -31.77 -2.04 0.60
N GLU A 244 -32.39 -1.33 -0.34
CA GLU A 244 -32.45 -1.72 -1.75
C GLU A 244 -31.06 -1.70 -2.41
N ALA A 245 -30.18 -0.82 -1.95
CA ALA A 245 -28.80 -0.71 -2.43
C ALA A 245 -27.79 -1.56 -1.65
N SER A 246 -28.24 -2.40 -0.72
CA SER A 246 -27.35 -3.18 0.18
C SER A 246 -26.42 -4.13 -0.58
N ASP A 247 -26.94 -4.85 -1.58
CA ASP A 247 -26.14 -5.74 -2.42
C ASP A 247 -25.04 -4.99 -3.19
N PHE A 248 -25.35 -3.79 -3.68
CA PHE A 248 -24.36 -2.95 -4.35
C PHE A 248 -23.21 -2.58 -3.39
N LEU A 249 -23.55 -2.05 -2.21
CA LEU A 249 -22.56 -1.56 -1.24
C LEU A 249 -21.73 -2.67 -0.59
N TYR A 250 -22.35 -3.81 -0.27
CA TYR A 250 -21.71 -4.83 0.58
C TYR A 250 -21.16 -6.02 -0.18
N LYS A 251 -21.68 -6.29 -1.38
CA LYS A 251 -21.34 -7.49 -2.14
C LYS A 251 -20.66 -7.12 -3.46
N TYR A 252 -21.31 -6.36 -4.33
CA TYR A 252 -20.81 -6.16 -5.68
C TYR A 252 -19.61 -5.23 -5.72
N LEU A 253 -19.68 -4.06 -5.06
CA LEU A 253 -18.61 -3.09 -5.08
C LEU A 253 -17.30 -3.64 -4.45
N PRO A 254 -17.31 -4.25 -3.24
CA PRO A 254 -16.08 -4.78 -2.66
C PRO A 254 -15.52 -5.97 -3.44
N SER A 255 -16.39 -6.85 -3.97
CA SER A 255 -15.95 -8.01 -4.76
C SER A 255 -15.33 -7.58 -6.09
N LEU A 256 -15.88 -6.56 -6.74
CA LEU A 256 -15.34 -6.03 -7.99
C LEU A 256 -13.95 -5.43 -7.77
N GLU A 257 -13.79 -4.61 -6.74
CA GLU A 257 -12.50 -4.02 -6.36
C GLU A 257 -11.44 -5.11 -6.08
N ASP A 258 -11.78 -6.12 -5.28
CA ASP A 258 -10.87 -7.20 -4.90
C ASP A 258 -10.42 -8.03 -6.11
N ILE A 259 -11.35 -8.42 -6.99
CA ILE A 259 -11.01 -9.22 -8.17
C ILE A 259 -10.21 -8.40 -9.19
N LEU A 260 -10.51 -7.10 -9.36
CA LEU A 260 -9.73 -6.21 -10.22
C LEU A 260 -8.28 -6.10 -9.75
N LYS A 261 -8.05 -5.83 -8.46
CA LYS A 261 -6.70 -5.76 -7.87
C LYS A 261 -5.93 -7.06 -8.08
N LYS A 262 -6.54 -8.19 -7.73
CA LYS A 262 -5.93 -9.52 -7.91
C LYS A 262 -5.66 -9.85 -9.37
N TYR A 263 -6.53 -9.45 -10.28
CA TYR A 263 -6.32 -9.61 -11.71
C TYR A 263 -5.06 -8.84 -12.15
N ASN A 264 -4.94 -7.57 -11.78
CA ASN A 264 -3.82 -6.73 -12.17
C ASN A 264 -2.49 -7.20 -11.57
N GLU A 265 -2.50 -7.64 -10.31
CA GLU A 265 -1.35 -8.26 -9.64
C GLU A 265 -0.83 -9.46 -10.43
N ILE A 266 -1.71 -10.44 -10.71
CA ILE A 266 -1.35 -11.67 -11.44
C ILE A 266 -0.94 -11.35 -12.88
N ASN A 267 -1.60 -10.39 -13.52
CA ASN A 267 -1.28 -9.98 -14.87
C ASN A 267 0.12 -9.32 -14.96
N GLY A 268 0.60 -8.70 -13.88
CA GLY A 268 1.94 -8.14 -13.77
C GLY A 268 3.09 -9.16 -13.63
N HIS A 269 2.80 -10.44 -13.33
CA HIS A 269 3.84 -11.45 -13.11
C HIS A 269 4.68 -11.74 -14.38
N VAL A 270 6.02 -11.80 -14.25
CA VAL A 270 6.94 -12.03 -15.38
C VAL A 270 6.85 -13.46 -15.93
N ALA A 271 6.76 -14.46 -15.05
CA ALA A 271 6.59 -15.85 -15.42
C ALA A 271 5.12 -16.28 -15.28
N LYS A 272 4.46 -16.54 -16.41
CA LYS A 272 3.07 -17.02 -16.46
C LYS A 272 3.04 -18.44 -17.02
N ASN A 273 2.35 -19.35 -16.34
CA ASN A 273 2.11 -20.70 -16.84
C ASN A 273 0.67 -20.83 -17.36
N LYS A 274 0.33 -21.96 -17.98
CA LYS A 274 -1.02 -22.21 -18.53
C LYS A 274 -2.13 -21.98 -17.49
N GLN A 275 -1.92 -22.40 -16.24
CA GLN A 275 -2.89 -22.23 -15.16
C GLN A 275 -3.09 -20.75 -14.82
N THR A 276 -2.03 -19.93 -14.84
CA THR A 276 -2.12 -18.47 -14.63
C THR A 276 -3.04 -17.82 -15.66
N TYR A 277 -2.92 -18.17 -16.95
CA TYR A 277 -3.80 -17.63 -17.99
C TYR A 277 -5.26 -18.05 -17.82
N MET A 278 -5.52 -19.29 -17.41
CA MET A 278 -6.89 -19.74 -17.12
C MET A 278 -7.51 -18.98 -15.95
N ILE A 279 -6.72 -18.68 -14.91
CA ILE A 279 -7.19 -17.87 -13.77
C ILE A 279 -7.51 -16.46 -14.24
N LEU A 280 -6.64 -15.82 -15.03
CA LEU A 280 -6.90 -14.49 -15.58
C LEU A 280 -8.18 -14.48 -16.43
N GLU A 281 -8.42 -15.51 -17.25
CA GLU A 281 -9.64 -15.59 -18.04
C GLU A 281 -10.90 -15.73 -17.17
N LYS A 282 -10.85 -16.62 -16.18
CA LYS A 282 -11.96 -16.81 -15.23
C LYS A 282 -12.23 -15.54 -14.42
N SER A 283 -11.18 -14.83 -14.00
CA SER A 283 -11.30 -13.55 -13.30
C SER A 283 -11.93 -12.49 -14.19
N ALA A 284 -11.50 -12.36 -15.46
CA ALA A 284 -12.12 -11.43 -16.41
C ALA A 284 -13.61 -11.71 -16.63
N ALA A 285 -14.00 -12.98 -16.79
CA ALA A 285 -15.40 -13.37 -16.89
C ALA A 285 -16.20 -13.10 -15.61
N THR A 286 -15.55 -13.17 -14.44
CA THR A 286 -16.19 -12.84 -13.15
C THR A 286 -16.36 -11.33 -12.99
N ILE A 287 -15.37 -10.54 -13.38
CA ILE A 287 -15.45 -9.07 -13.44
C ILE A 287 -16.61 -8.64 -14.33
N GLU A 288 -16.73 -9.24 -15.51
CA GLU A 288 -17.84 -8.97 -16.44
C GLU A 288 -19.22 -9.22 -15.80
N LYS A 289 -19.39 -10.35 -15.10
CA LYS A 289 -20.63 -10.66 -14.38
C LYS A 289 -20.91 -9.68 -13.24
N LEU A 290 -19.88 -9.21 -12.54
CA LEU A 290 -20.03 -8.21 -11.49
C LEU A 290 -20.45 -6.85 -12.08
N CYS A 291 -19.87 -6.44 -13.22
CA CYS A 291 -20.30 -5.25 -13.95
C CYS A 291 -21.78 -5.33 -14.35
N GLN A 292 -22.23 -6.48 -14.88
CA GLN A 292 -23.63 -6.73 -15.19
C GLN A 292 -24.51 -6.63 -13.95
N SER A 293 -24.13 -7.31 -12.87
CA SER A 293 -24.90 -7.31 -11.62
C SER A 293 -25.04 -5.90 -11.01
N ILE A 294 -24.01 -5.05 -11.13
CA ILE A 294 -24.07 -3.66 -10.71
C ILE A 294 -25.05 -2.86 -11.58
N ASN A 295 -25.00 -3.05 -12.90
CA ASN A 295 -25.93 -2.39 -13.81
C ASN A 295 -27.38 -2.82 -13.55
N ASP A 296 -27.61 -4.11 -13.34
CA ASP A 296 -28.94 -4.64 -13.03
C ASP A 296 -29.45 -4.11 -11.68
N ALA A 297 -28.59 -4.08 -10.66
CA ALA A 297 -28.93 -3.50 -9.36
C ALA A 297 -29.25 -2.00 -9.47
N TYR A 298 -28.54 -1.26 -10.32
CA TYR A 298 -28.79 0.16 -10.57
C TYR A 298 -30.13 0.38 -11.28
N VAL A 299 -30.42 -0.41 -12.31
CA VAL A 299 -31.70 -0.37 -13.03
C VAL A 299 -32.85 -0.72 -12.09
N ASN A 300 -32.70 -1.77 -11.28
CA ASN A 300 -33.72 -2.17 -10.30
C ASN A 300 -33.99 -1.05 -9.28
N PHE A 301 -32.96 -0.32 -8.85
CA PHE A 301 -33.13 0.86 -8.00
C PHE A 301 -33.95 1.98 -8.66
N HIS A 302 -34.02 2.04 -9.99
CA HIS A 302 -34.81 3.05 -10.70
C HIS A 302 -36.13 2.50 -11.25
N GLN A 303 -36.43 1.20 -11.08
CA GLN A 303 -37.62 0.58 -11.68
C GLN A 303 -38.93 1.18 -11.19
N GLU A 304 -39.04 1.51 -9.90
CA GLU A 304 -40.25 2.10 -9.35
C GLU A 304 -40.50 3.50 -9.92
N ASP A 305 -39.46 4.33 -10.01
CA ASP A 305 -39.53 5.67 -10.60
C ASP A 305 -39.90 5.62 -12.10
N LEU A 306 -39.35 4.64 -12.83
CA LEU A 306 -39.67 4.42 -14.25
C LEU A 306 -41.12 3.98 -14.46
N LYS A 307 -41.62 3.07 -13.62
CA LYS A 307 -43.03 2.63 -13.69
C LYS A 307 -44.00 3.77 -13.37
N ALA A 308 -43.70 4.57 -12.35
CA ALA A 308 -44.50 5.74 -12.02
C ALA A 308 -44.56 6.73 -13.19
N MET A 309 -43.43 6.98 -13.86
CA MET A 309 -43.39 7.84 -15.04
C MET A 309 -44.16 7.25 -16.23
N GLU A 310 -44.12 5.93 -16.43
CA GLU A 310 -44.90 5.25 -17.47
C GLU A 310 -46.41 5.37 -17.24
N ASP A 311 -46.86 5.22 -15.99
CA ASP A 311 -48.25 5.42 -15.59
C ASP A 311 -48.68 6.88 -15.79
N GLU A 312 -47.85 7.85 -15.40
CA GLU A 312 -48.10 9.28 -15.63
C GLU A 312 -48.20 9.61 -17.13
N LEU A 313 -47.31 9.07 -17.96
CA LEU A 313 -47.35 9.24 -19.41
C LEU A 313 -48.60 8.59 -20.02
N TYR A 314 -49.03 7.44 -19.51
CA TYR A 314 -50.27 6.79 -19.93
C TYR A 314 -51.50 7.67 -19.64
N VAL A 315 -51.59 8.22 -18.43
CA VAL A 315 -52.68 9.13 -18.04
C VAL A 315 -52.66 10.42 -18.86
N ALA A 316 -51.49 11.02 -19.07
CA ALA A 316 -51.33 12.22 -19.88
C ALA A 316 -51.77 11.99 -21.33
N ASN A 317 -51.30 10.90 -21.96
CA ASN A 317 -51.70 10.55 -23.33
C ASN A 317 -53.21 10.27 -23.45
N ARG A 318 -53.81 9.61 -22.46
CA ARG A 318 -55.26 9.39 -22.43
C ARG A 318 -56.03 10.72 -22.37
N THR A 319 -55.54 11.65 -21.56
CA THR A 319 -56.15 12.98 -21.41
C THR A 319 -56.07 13.78 -22.69
N LEU A 320 -54.90 13.78 -23.36
CA LEU A 320 -54.71 14.45 -24.66
C LEU A 320 -55.64 13.88 -25.73
N LYS A 321 -55.69 12.54 -25.88
CA LYS A 321 -56.62 11.89 -26.83
C LYS A 321 -58.09 12.19 -26.55
N SER A 322 -58.47 12.28 -25.28
CA SER A 322 -59.83 12.65 -24.89
C SER A 322 -60.14 14.11 -25.22
N GLN A 323 -59.18 15.02 -25.11
CA GLN A 323 -59.35 16.43 -25.48
C GLN A 323 -59.44 16.60 -27.00
N GLU A 324 -58.59 15.90 -27.77
CA GLU A 324 -58.65 15.88 -29.23
C GLU A 324 -60.00 15.35 -29.75
N ALA A 325 -60.53 14.30 -29.12
CA ALA A 325 -61.84 13.74 -29.47
C ALA A 325 -62.99 14.73 -29.19
N LEU A 326 -62.97 15.43 -28.05
CA LEU A 326 -63.98 16.43 -27.71
C LEU A 326 -63.95 17.64 -28.66
N GLN A 327 -62.75 18.10 -29.05
CA GLN A 327 -62.60 19.19 -30.03
C GLN A 327 -63.08 18.76 -31.43
N SER A 328 -62.88 17.49 -31.80
CA SER A 328 -63.39 16.99 -33.07
C SER A 328 -64.92 16.91 -33.11
N ASP A 329 -65.58 16.49 -32.02
CA ASP A 329 -67.04 16.45 -31.94
C ASP A 329 -67.67 17.85 -31.98
N GLU A 330 -67.09 18.81 -31.24
CA GLU A 330 -67.56 20.21 -31.22
C GLU A 330 -67.46 20.86 -32.61
N SER A 331 -66.36 20.62 -33.33
CA SER A 331 -66.22 21.11 -34.72
C SER A 331 -67.21 20.47 -35.70
N VAL A 332 -67.63 19.22 -35.47
CA VAL A 332 -68.62 18.54 -36.32
C VAL A 332 -70.03 19.05 -36.02
N GLU A 333 -70.37 19.28 -34.76
CA GLU A 333 -71.65 19.85 -34.35
C GLU A 333 -71.82 21.30 -34.83
N ASP A 334 -70.76 22.11 -34.80
CA ASP A 334 -70.78 23.47 -35.34
C ASP A 334 -71.05 23.49 -36.86
N ILE A 335 -70.45 22.56 -37.61
CA ILE A 335 -70.70 22.42 -39.06
C ILE A 335 -72.16 22.01 -39.33
N ILE A 336 -72.72 21.10 -38.53
CA ILE A 336 -74.10 20.62 -38.69
C ILE A 336 -75.11 21.74 -38.37
N ASN A 337 -74.84 22.55 -37.34
CA ASN A 337 -75.73 23.65 -36.95
C ASN A 337 -75.71 24.81 -37.95
N LEU A 338 -74.54 25.15 -38.53
CA LEU A 338 -74.43 26.15 -39.60
C LEU A 338 -75.26 25.78 -40.85
N GLY A 339 -75.37 24.49 -41.18
CA GLY A 339 -76.19 24.03 -42.30
C GLY A 339 -77.70 24.03 -42.03
N LYS A 340 -78.12 24.25 -40.78
CA LYS A 340 -79.54 24.20 -40.36
C LYS A 340 -80.19 25.59 -40.27
N ASP A 341 -79.38 26.64 -40.11
CA ASP A 341 -79.83 28.04 -40.10
C ASP A 341 -79.95 28.65 -41.51
N GLU A 342 -79.47 27.96 -42.55
CA GLU A 342 -79.56 28.38 -43.96
C GLU A 342 -80.75 27.77 -44.74
N ALA A 343 -81.66 27.04 -44.08
CA ALA A 343 -82.87 26.44 -44.67
C ALA A 343 -84.14 26.97 -43.99
#